data_AF-A0A8I0W8G3-F1
#
_entry.id   AF-A0A8I0W8G3-F1
#
_cell.length_a   1.000
_cell.length_b   1.000
_cell.length_c   1.000
_cell.angle_alpha   90.00
_cell.angle_beta   90.00
_cell.angle_gamma   90.00
#
_symmetry.space_group_name_H-M   'P 1'
#
loop_
_entity.id
_entity.type
_entity.pdbx_description
1 polymer ?
#
loop_
_entity_poly.entity_id
_entity_poly.type
_entity_poly.pdbx_seq_one_letter_code
_entity_poly.pdbx_strand_id
1 'polypeptide(L)'
;MKKLIDKYFFTISQATILFIFAIPMTNLVIKSLLLYILLFIILIGSTFFIERDLSKEYSLQEKAKKMCFTLLPINIVVVLIFFIFIL
;
A
#
# COMPACT_ATOMS: atom_id res chain seq x y z
N MET A 1 6.79 21.71 1.44
CA MET A 1 6.84 20.32 1.95
C MET A 1 5.50 19.84 2.52
N LYS A 2 4.85 20.56 3.47
CA LYS A 2 3.54 20.20 4.04
C LYS A 2 2.48 19.77 3.00
N LYS A 3 2.24 20.58 1.96
CA LYS A 3 1.26 20.24 0.89
C LYS A 3 1.54 18.93 0.13
N LEU A 4 2.81 18.53 -0.02
CA LEU A 4 3.17 17.28 -0.70
C LEU A 4 3.00 16.08 0.23
N ILE A 5 3.36 16.26 1.50
CA ILE A 5 3.17 15.25 2.54
C ILE A 5 1.67 15.01 2.74
N ASP A 6 0.85 16.05 2.85
CA ASP A 6 -0.61 15.91 2.99
C ASP A 6 -1.24 15.25 1.76
N LYS A 7 -0.68 15.48 0.57
CA LYS A 7 -1.16 14.92 -0.69
C LYS A 7 -0.87 13.42 -0.82
N TYR A 8 0.28 12.95 -0.35
CA TYR A 8 0.74 11.57 -0.47
C TYR A 8 0.93 10.86 0.88
N PHE A 9 0.28 11.38 1.92
CA PHE A 9 0.44 10.94 3.31
C PHE A 9 0.20 9.43 3.44
N PHE A 10 -0.85 8.93 2.82
CA PHE A 10 -1.24 7.53 2.92
C PHE A 10 -0.31 6.62 2.12
N THR A 11 0.11 7.05 0.92
CA THR A 11 1.11 6.33 0.11
C THR A 11 2.43 6.20 0.86
N ILE A 12 2.91 7.29 1.47
CA ILE A 12 4.15 7.29 2.27
C ILE A 12 4.01 6.39 3.51
N SER A 13 2.88 6.49 4.22
CA SER A 13 2.59 5.64 5.38
C SER A 13 2.59 4.16 5.00
N GLN A 14 1.92 3.80 3.90
CA GLN A 14 1.85 2.41 3.45
C GLN A 14 3.20 1.88 2.96
N ALA A 15 3.99 2.71 2.27
CA ALA A 15 5.36 2.38 1.91
C ALA A 15 6.23 2.10 3.14
N THR A 16 6.06 2.90 4.19
CA THR A 16 6.79 2.74 5.45
C THR A 16 6.41 1.44 6.15
N ILE A 17 5.11 1.12 6.20
CA ILE A 17 4.61 -0.14 6.76
C ILE A 17 5.20 -1.32 5.99
N LEU A 18 5.13 -1.31 4.66
CA LEU A 18 5.68 -2.40 3.83
C LEU A 18 7.18 -2.58 4.04
N PHE A 19 7.92 -1.48 4.15
CA PHE A 19 9.35 -1.51 4.41
C PHE A 19 9.68 -2.13 5.78
N ILE A 20 8.94 -1.78 6.83
CA ILE A 20 9.10 -2.38 8.17
C ILE A 20 8.79 -3.88 8.13
N PHE A 21 7.70 -4.28 7.46
CA PHE A 21 7.31 -5.68 7.33
C PHE A 21 8.23 -6.52 6.42
N ALA A 22 9.04 -5.87 5.57
CA ALA A 22 10.08 -6.54 4.79
C ALA A 22 11.13 -7.22 5.67
N ILE A 23 11.43 -6.63 6.83
CA ILE A 23 12.49 -7.07 7.74
C ILE A 23 12.19 -8.48 8.30
N PRO A 24 11.06 -8.74 8.98
CA PRO A 24 10.76 -10.07 9.52
C PRO A 24 10.46 -11.12 8.44
N MET A 25 10.11 -10.70 7.22
CA MET A 25 9.82 -11.61 6.10
C MET A 25 11.05 -11.99 5.28
N THR A 26 12.28 -11.68 5.72
CA THR A 26 13.52 -11.85 4.93
C THR A 26 13.66 -13.22 4.27
N ASN A 27 13.30 -14.32 4.93
CA ASN A 27 13.36 -15.67 4.34
C ASN A 27 12.32 -15.90 3.21
N LEU A 28 11.11 -15.34 3.34
CA LEU A 28 10.08 -15.35 2.29
C LEU A 28 10.42 -14.39 1.16
N VAL A 29 10.99 -13.23 1.50
CA VAL A 29 11.48 -12.22 0.56
C VAL A 29 12.62 -12.78 -0.28
N ILE A 30 13.51 -13.61 0.27
CA ILE A 30 14.60 -14.23 -0.53
C ILE A 30 14.08 -15.35 -1.43
N LYS A 31 13.15 -16.20 -0.94
CA LYS A 31 12.53 -17.27 -1.75
C LYS A 31 11.64 -16.75 -2.89
N SER A 32 10.95 -15.64 -2.65
CA SER A 32 9.89 -15.12 -3.52
C SER A 32 10.06 -13.62 -3.76
N LEU A 33 11.30 -13.16 -3.92
CA LEU A 33 11.67 -11.73 -4.07
C LEU A 33 10.84 -11.04 -5.15
N LEU A 34 10.69 -11.72 -6.28
CA LEU A 34 9.96 -11.23 -7.44
C LEU A 34 8.47 -11.01 -7.11
N LEU A 35 7.88 -11.93 -6.35
CA LEU A 35 6.50 -11.84 -5.89
C LEU A 35 6.32 -10.69 -4.89
N TYR A 36 7.28 -10.53 -3.97
CA TYR A 36 7.28 -9.43 -3.01
C TYR A 36 7.41 -8.06 -3.70
N ILE A 37 8.32 -7.92 -4.67
CA ILE A 37 8.49 -6.70 -5.47
C ILE A 37 7.20 -6.41 -6.27
N LEU A 38 6.58 -7.43 -6.85
CA LEU A 38 5.32 -7.28 -7.58
C LEU A 38 4.19 -6.78 -6.66
N LEU A 39 4.03 -7.39 -5.48
CA LEU A 39 3.06 -6.97 -4.47
C LEU A 39 3.33 -5.55 -3.99
N PHE A 40 4.60 -5.19 -3.80
CA PHE A 40 5.00 -3.85 -3.40
C PHE A 40 4.59 -2.82 -4.46
N ILE A 41 4.86 -3.08 -5.75
CA ILE A 41 4.47 -2.19 -6.85
C ILE A 41 2.95 -2.07 -6.95
N ILE A 42 2.21 -3.17 -6.82
CA ILE A 42 0.74 -3.16 -6.89
C ILE A 42 0.16 -2.35 -5.73
N LEU A 43 0.63 -2.57 -4.50
CA LEU A 43 0.15 -1.87 -3.32
C LEU A 43 0.45 -0.37 -3.40
N ILE A 44 1.72 0.00 -3.58
CA ILE A 44 2.15 1.41 -3.67
C ILE A 44 1.49 2.10 -4.85
N GLY A 45 1.46 1.45 -6.02
CA GLY A 45 0.90 2.01 -7.23
C GLY A 45 -0.59 2.27 -7.09
N SER A 46 -1.35 1.29 -6.59
CA SER A 46 -2.79 1.44 -6.39
C SER A 46 -3.11 2.57 -5.42
N THR A 47 -2.47 2.63 -4.24
CA THR A 47 -2.70 3.75 -3.32
C THR A 47 -2.21 5.07 -3.87
N PHE A 48 -1.10 5.12 -4.59
CA PHE A 48 -0.64 6.36 -5.21
C PHE A 48 -1.67 6.95 -6.17
N PHE A 49 -2.23 6.13 -7.07
CA PHE A 49 -3.23 6.60 -8.04
C PHE A 49 -4.54 6.98 -7.35
N ILE A 50 -5.02 6.16 -6.41
CA ILE A 50 -6.24 6.44 -5.64
C ILE A 50 -6.08 7.72 -4.80
N GLU A 51 -4.94 7.89 -4.11
CA GLU A 51 -4.68 9.05 -3.29
C GLU A 51 -4.52 10.32 -4.13
N ARG A 52 -3.85 10.22 -5.27
CA ARG A 52 -3.69 11.34 -6.21
C ARG A 52 -5.04 11.83 -6.72
N ASP A 53 -5.99 10.93 -6.98
CA ASP A 53 -7.31 11.30 -7.45
C ASP A 53 -8.18 11.88 -6.33
N LEU A 54 -8.22 11.22 -5.18
CA LEU A 54 -8.92 11.71 -3.98
C LEU A 54 -8.39 13.06 -3.50
N SER A 55 -7.08 13.31 -3.61
CA SER A 55 -6.48 14.57 -3.15
C SER A 55 -6.87 15.79 -3.99
N LYS A 56 -7.53 15.62 -5.14
CA LYS A 56 -8.06 16.75 -5.93
C LYS A 56 -9.38 17.27 -5.39
N GLU A 57 -10.20 16.38 -4.81
CA GLU A 57 -11.59 16.67 -4.45
C GLU A 57 -11.84 16.72 -2.94
N TYR A 58 -11.03 16.01 -2.14
CA TYR A 58 -11.33 15.79 -0.72
C TYR A 58 -10.29 16.39 0.22
N SER A 59 -10.77 16.85 1.37
CA SER A 59 -9.95 17.23 2.51
C SER A 59 -9.22 16.01 3.11
N LEU A 60 -8.17 16.23 3.93
CA LEU A 60 -7.37 15.14 4.50
C LEU A 60 -8.22 14.12 5.29
N GLN A 61 -9.23 14.58 6.04
CA GLN A 61 -10.11 13.73 6.84
C GLN A 61 -11.05 12.87 5.97
N GLU A 62 -11.67 13.46 4.95
CA GLU A 62 -12.55 12.71 4.04
C GLU A 62 -11.76 11.73 3.19
N LYS A 63 -10.55 12.14 2.78
CA LYS A 63 -9.59 11.26 2.10
C LYS A 63 -9.24 10.05 2.96
N ALA A 64 -9.03 10.23 4.27
CA ALA A 64 -8.74 9.13 5.19
C ALA A 64 -9.87 8.09 5.20
N LYS A 65 -11.12 8.54 5.27
CA LYS A 65 -12.30 7.66 5.30
C LYS A 65 -12.45 6.87 4.00
N LYS A 66 -12.27 7.54 2.86
CA LYS A 66 -12.32 6.89 1.54
C LYS A 66 -11.14 5.95 1.31
N MET A 67 -9.92 6.37 1.64
CA MET A 67 -8.72 5.51 1.57
C MET A 67 -8.88 4.25 2.41
N CYS A 68 -9.44 4.34 3.62
CA CYS A 68 -9.68 3.17 4.46
C CYS A 68 -10.61 2.16 3.78
N PHE A 69 -11.70 2.64 3.16
CA PHE A 69 -12.61 1.80 2.39
C PHE A 69 -11.96 1.17 1.16
N THR A 70 -11.07 1.87 0.47
CA THR A 70 -10.39 1.34 -0.73
C THR A 70 -9.20 0.43 -0.39
N LEU A 71 -8.52 0.68 0.73
CA LEU A 71 -7.41 -0.14 1.23
C LEU A 71 -7.85 -1.53 1.67
N LEU A 72 -9.08 -1.64 2.20
CA LEU A 72 -9.63 -2.90 2.69
C LEU A 72 -9.71 -4.00 1.61
N PRO A 73 -10.33 -3.78 0.43
CA PRO A 73 -10.34 -4.76 -0.65
C PRO A 73 -8.94 -5.00 -1.24
N ILE A 74 -8.07 -3.99 -1.32
CA ILE A 74 -6.69 -4.16 -1.78
C ILE A 74 -5.93 -5.10 -0.86
N ASN A 75 -6.04 -4.92 0.46
CA ASN A 75 -5.40 -5.79 1.44
C ASN A 75 -5.97 -7.21 1.42
N ILE A 76 -7.27 -7.40 1.20
CA ILE A 76 -7.88 -8.73 1.03
C ILE A 76 -7.27 -9.46 -0.17
N VAL A 77 -7.15 -8.79 -1.32
CA VAL A 77 -6.53 -9.37 -2.52
C VAL A 77 -5.07 -9.74 -2.27
N VAL A 78 -4.32 -8.88 -1.60
CA VAL A 78 -2.92 -9.16 -1.26
C VAL A 78 -2.79 -10.37 -0.34
N VAL A 79 -3.63 -10.48 0.70
CA VAL A 79 -3.64 -11.63 1.61
C VAL A 79 -3.97 -12.91 0.84
N LEU A 80 -4.96 -12.89 -0.05
CA LEU A 80 -5.31 -14.03 -0.90
C LEU A 80 -4.14 -14.47 -1.79
N ILE A 81 -3.48 -13.54 -2.47
CA ILE A 81 -2.29 -13.83 -3.28
C ILE A 81 -1.19 -14.43 -2.41
N PHE A 82 -0.96 -13.87 -1.22
CA PHE A 82 0.05 -14.38 -0.30
C PHE A 82 -0.24 -15.83 0.14
N PHE A 83 -1.49 -16.16 0.44
CA PHE A 83 -1.91 -17.52 0.77
C PHE A 83 -1.72 -18.50 -0.41
N ILE A 84 -2.09 -18.12 -1.63
CA ILE A 84 -1.96 -18.98 -2.82
C ILE A 84 -0.49 -19.32 -3.13
N PHE A 85 0.43 -18.39 -2.88
CA PHE A 85 1.84 -18.55 -3.25
C PHE A 85 2.73 -19.11 -2.13
N ILE A 86 2.24 -19.16 -0.89
CA ILE A 86 2.99 -19.70 0.26
C ILE A 86 2.52 -21.08 0.67
N LEU A 87 1.23 -21.38 0.52
CA LEU A 87 0.66 -22.72 0.74
C LEU A 87 1.01 -23.64 -0.43
#